data_AF-A0A9E0NCP8-F1
#
_entry.id   AF-A0A9E0NCP8-F1
#
_cell.length_a   1.000
_cell.length_b   1.000
_cell.length_c   1.000
_cell.angle_alpha   90.00
_cell.angle_beta   90.00
_cell.angle_gamma   90.00
#
_symmetry.space_group_name_H-M   'P 1'
#
loop_
_entity.id
_entity.type
_entity.pdbx_description
1 polymer ?
#
loop_
_entity_poly.entity_id
_entity_poly.type
_entity_poly.pdbx_seq_one_letter_code
_entity_poly.pdbx_strand_id
1 'polypeptide(L)'
;MRKLACMTVVCGSLVSSLAGAESRIEEVDKPKVTAPLASWTPVQQWMDERDRGEYGYRNELGWMMLADELGDRLSELGRASLINLCFERANPDATSALRWAACGHDVGLLDAKKAEQELVAGGISAESRAAVMKEITDGLALAKKIGAAVEAEAKADPGIAAVLKLGTDARAEWAAYLGKNREAFARYVALKDAVRSGKRNDPGFAGCDEATRPAFARYVKASRVPLDLPGHPMVGMGEFLGRSIEGYVASVSYAACAVSVDQAGESPFVAVANVENDGQRPRAGARALTVAKAFDGAFAPRFADRNLRFDEMRRFFQYGIQHKNVLDRAAIMTPSTGVVASLKKKDDVMSTVIFKSAPIEACLRWVDSKKVAQINGDGSIRYERSCAKRGKMPNTTTPVDVPTRYAHAIAAGNSVVVVMGFPVMVWKGKSVLAVWGVPAK
;
A
#
# COMPACT_ATOMS: atom_id res chain seq x y z
N MET A 1 -61.28 -47.75 -8.49
CA MET A 1 -60.28 -47.93 -7.42
C MET A 1 -58.89 -48.04 -8.03
N ARG A 2 -58.11 -46.96 -8.00
CA ARG A 2 -56.66 -46.95 -8.25
C ARG A 2 -56.05 -45.99 -7.23
N LYS A 3 -55.26 -46.51 -6.29
CA LYS A 3 -54.54 -45.72 -5.28
C LYS A 3 -53.22 -45.24 -5.90
N LEU A 4 -53.03 -43.92 -6.00
CA LEU A 4 -51.73 -43.31 -6.23
C LEU A 4 -50.97 -43.24 -4.90
N ALA A 5 -49.74 -43.75 -4.90
CA ALA A 5 -48.78 -43.54 -3.83
C ALA A 5 -48.13 -42.16 -4.01
N CYS A 6 -48.19 -41.32 -2.98
CA CYS A 6 -47.49 -40.05 -2.92
C CYS A 6 -46.11 -40.30 -2.31
N MET A 7 -45.05 -40.10 -3.10
CA MET A 7 -43.66 -40.29 -2.69
C MET A 7 -43.11 -38.92 -2.27
N THR A 8 -43.03 -38.69 -0.97
CA THR A 8 -42.44 -37.47 -0.39
C THR A 8 -40.92 -37.52 -0.55
N VAL A 9 -40.39 -36.75 -1.48
CA VAL A 9 -38.95 -36.48 -1.60
C VAL A 9 -38.58 -35.46 -0.53
N VAL A 10 -37.96 -35.92 0.56
CA VAL A 10 -37.33 -35.04 1.54
C VAL A 10 -36.06 -34.47 0.90
N CYS A 11 -36.17 -33.25 0.38
CA CYS A 11 -35.02 -32.46 -0.05
C CYS A 11 -34.31 -31.96 1.22
N GLY A 12 -33.39 -32.77 1.73
CA GLY A 12 -32.44 -32.35 2.76
C GLY A 12 -31.47 -31.34 2.16
N SER A 13 -31.84 -30.07 2.17
CA SER A 13 -30.91 -28.97 1.95
C SER A 13 -29.89 -28.98 3.08
N LEU A 14 -28.71 -29.54 2.80
CA LEU A 14 -27.47 -29.26 3.50
C LEU A 14 -27.24 -27.75 3.41
N VAL A 15 -27.74 -27.04 4.42
CA VAL A 15 -27.27 -25.71 4.75
C VAL A 15 -25.84 -25.92 5.24
N SER A 16 -24.87 -25.82 4.33
CA SER A 16 -23.48 -25.61 4.70
C SER A 16 -23.45 -24.39 5.61
N SER A 17 -23.30 -24.64 6.91
CA SER A 17 -22.95 -23.62 7.87
C SER A 17 -21.76 -22.86 7.31
N LEU A 18 -21.86 -21.53 7.32
CA LEU A 18 -20.72 -20.63 7.19
C LEU A 18 -19.80 -20.89 8.39
N ALA A 19 -19.03 -21.98 8.31
CA ALA A 19 -17.91 -22.22 9.20
C ALA A 19 -16.92 -21.08 8.94
N GLY A 20 -16.55 -20.37 10.02
CA GLY A 20 -15.61 -19.28 9.98
C GLY A 20 -14.34 -19.71 9.26
N ALA A 21 -13.71 -18.78 8.55
CA ALA A 21 -12.43 -19.02 7.91
C ALA A 21 -11.48 -19.68 8.92
N GLU A 22 -11.15 -20.96 8.74
CA GLU A 22 -10.29 -21.70 9.65
C GLU A 22 -8.85 -21.17 9.51
N SER A 23 -8.20 -20.91 10.64
CA SER A 23 -6.78 -20.57 10.71
C SER A 23 -5.92 -21.71 10.16
N ARG A 24 -4.70 -21.40 9.69
CA ARG A 24 -3.73 -22.42 9.22
C ARG A 24 -3.31 -23.43 10.31
N ILE A 25 -3.62 -23.12 11.58
CA ILE A 25 -3.53 -24.02 12.73
C ILE A 25 -4.86 -23.89 13.48
N GLU A 26 -5.69 -24.93 13.48
CA GLU A 26 -7.05 -24.90 14.06
C GLU A 26 -7.05 -24.48 15.53
N GLU A 27 -5.99 -24.80 16.28
CA GLU A 27 -5.89 -24.48 17.71
C GLU A 27 -5.51 -23.02 18.01
N VAL A 28 -5.26 -22.20 17.00
CA VAL A 28 -4.78 -20.82 17.17
C VAL A 28 -5.85 -19.81 16.82
N ASP A 29 -6.26 -19.03 17.83
CA ASP A 29 -7.08 -17.84 17.60
C ASP A 29 -6.32 -16.82 16.75
N LYS A 30 -6.95 -16.38 15.67
CA LYS A 30 -6.44 -15.29 14.83
C LYS A 30 -6.27 -14.01 15.65
N PRO A 31 -5.23 -13.20 15.37
CA PRO A 31 -5.14 -11.89 15.99
C PRO A 31 -6.37 -11.06 15.64
N LYS A 32 -6.84 -10.21 16.56
CA LYS A 32 -7.94 -9.29 16.21
C LYS A 32 -7.48 -8.37 15.09
N VAL A 33 -8.33 -8.10 14.09
CA VAL A 33 -8.00 -7.18 12.97
C VAL A 33 -7.55 -5.81 13.47
N THR A 34 -8.03 -5.37 14.63
CA THR A 34 -7.67 -4.09 15.27
C THR A 34 -6.48 -4.17 16.23
N ALA A 35 -5.88 -5.34 16.40
CA ALA A 35 -4.76 -5.52 17.32
C ALA A 35 -3.48 -4.85 16.76
N PRO A 36 -2.64 -4.27 17.63
CA PRO A 36 -1.32 -3.81 17.23
C PRO A 36 -0.49 -5.00 16.76
N LEU A 37 0.38 -4.81 15.77
CA LEU A 37 1.27 -5.89 15.30
C LEU A 37 2.17 -6.41 16.43
N ALA A 38 2.48 -5.53 17.38
CA ALA A 38 3.26 -5.85 18.57
C ALA A 38 2.69 -6.99 19.42
N SER A 39 1.36 -7.18 19.40
CA SER A 39 0.70 -8.16 20.27
C SER A 39 0.54 -9.52 19.62
N TRP A 40 0.98 -9.71 18.38
CA TRP A 40 0.82 -10.96 17.66
C TRP A 40 1.81 -11.99 18.18
N THR A 41 1.30 -13.14 18.64
CA THR A 41 2.16 -14.24 19.09
C THR A 41 2.88 -14.87 17.90
N PRO A 42 4.00 -15.60 18.12
CA PRO A 42 4.67 -16.32 17.04
C PRO A 42 3.74 -17.22 16.22
N VAL A 43 2.85 -17.98 16.88
CA VAL A 43 1.89 -18.87 16.21
C VAL A 43 0.84 -18.10 15.40
N GLN A 44 0.46 -16.90 15.82
CA GLN A 44 -0.43 -16.01 15.06
C GLN A 44 0.23 -15.43 13.81
N GLN A 45 1.56 -15.41 13.71
CA GLN A 45 2.26 -14.95 12.51
C GLN A 45 2.28 -16.02 11.40
N TRP A 46 1.90 -17.27 11.70
CA TRP A 46 1.70 -18.35 10.73
C TRP A 46 0.30 -18.27 10.08
N MET A 47 0.11 -17.30 9.18
CA MET A 47 -1.19 -17.03 8.53
C MET A 47 -1.25 -17.54 7.08
N ASP A 48 -2.45 -17.91 6.64
CA ASP A 48 -2.74 -18.22 5.24
C ASP A 48 -2.97 -16.94 4.38
N GLU A 49 -3.19 -17.09 3.07
CA GLU A 49 -3.45 -15.94 2.18
C GLU A 49 -4.78 -15.22 2.46
N ARG A 50 -5.82 -15.95 2.84
CA ARG A 50 -7.16 -15.39 3.04
C ARG A 50 -7.17 -14.50 4.29
N ASP A 51 -6.55 -14.97 5.35
CA ASP A 51 -6.41 -14.32 6.65
C ASP A 51 -5.61 -13.03 6.53
N ARG A 52 -4.49 -13.06 5.81
CA ARG A 52 -3.68 -11.86 5.53
C ARG A 52 -4.49 -10.74 4.90
N GLY A 53 -5.44 -11.12 4.04
CA GLY A 53 -6.37 -10.17 3.42
C GLY A 53 -7.22 -9.42 4.43
N GLU A 54 -7.51 -9.98 5.60
CA GLU A 54 -8.25 -9.31 6.68
C GLU A 54 -7.48 -8.16 7.33
N TYR A 55 -6.15 -8.28 7.39
CA TYR A 55 -5.27 -7.27 7.98
C TYR A 55 -4.72 -6.26 6.97
N GLY A 56 -5.10 -6.39 5.69
CA GLY A 56 -4.69 -5.48 4.62
C GLY A 56 -3.41 -5.88 3.89
N TYR A 57 -2.88 -7.08 4.13
CA TYR A 57 -1.60 -7.58 3.59
C TYR A 57 -1.78 -8.79 2.65
N ARG A 58 -2.83 -8.78 1.82
CA ARG A 58 -3.30 -9.95 1.06
C ARG A 58 -2.25 -10.59 0.14
N ASN A 59 -1.47 -9.78 -0.58
CA ASN A 59 -0.56 -10.23 -1.64
C ASN A 59 0.91 -10.30 -1.17
N GLU A 60 1.80 -10.75 -2.05
CA GLU A 60 3.24 -10.90 -1.77
C GLU A 60 3.87 -9.60 -1.26
N LEU A 61 3.58 -8.45 -1.89
CA LEU A 61 4.10 -7.15 -1.46
C LEU A 61 3.55 -6.73 -0.08
N GLY A 62 2.27 -6.96 0.15
CA GLY A 62 1.65 -6.72 1.46
C GLY A 62 2.33 -7.54 2.55
N TRP A 63 2.57 -8.83 2.31
CA TRP A 63 3.21 -9.67 3.31
C TRP A 63 4.69 -9.31 3.56
N MET A 64 5.43 -8.93 2.51
CA MET A 64 6.78 -8.37 2.66
C MET A 64 6.77 -7.14 3.56
N MET A 65 5.80 -6.24 3.36
CA MET A 65 5.62 -5.07 4.21
C MET A 65 5.32 -5.47 5.65
N LEU A 66 4.43 -6.43 5.88
CA LEU A 66 4.11 -6.88 7.24
C LEU A 66 5.35 -7.47 7.93
N ALA A 67 6.13 -8.31 7.24
CA ALA A 67 7.39 -8.83 7.77
C ALA A 67 8.39 -7.73 8.09
N ASP A 68 8.45 -6.68 7.27
CA ASP A 68 9.29 -5.50 7.48
C ASP A 68 8.81 -4.62 8.67
N GLU A 69 7.50 -4.51 8.90
CA GLU A 69 6.89 -3.77 10.03
C GLU A 69 6.98 -4.52 11.37
N LEU A 70 6.96 -5.86 11.32
CA LEU A 70 7.25 -6.70 12.47
C LEU A 70 8.72 -6.51 12.90
N GLY A 71 9.64 -6.41 11.93
CA GLY A 71 11.05 -6.13 12.17
C GLY A 71 11.67 -7.17 13.11
N ASP A 72 12.24 -6.72 14.22
CA ASP A 72 12.82 -7.61 15.25
C ASP A 72 11.77 -8.51 15.94
N ARG A 73 10.48 -8.25 15.75
CA ARG A 73 9.36 -9.06 16.27
C ARG A 73 8.85 -10.11 15.27
N LEU A 74 9.45 -10.18 14.08
CA LEU A 74 9.17 -11.27 13.14
C LEU A 74 9.69 -12.57 13.73
N SER A 75 8.77 -13.47 14.11
CA SER A 75 9.11 -14.78 14.66
C SER A 75 9.65 -15.72 13.59
N GLU A 76 10.19 -16.88 13.99
CA GLU A 76 10.60 -17.88 12.99
C GLU A 76 9.38 -18.44 12.24
N LEU A 77 8.23 -18.59 12.91
CA LEU A 77 6.97 -18.94 12.25
C LEU A 77 6.51 -17.87 11.25
N GLY A 78 6.60 -16.58 11.61
CA GLY A 78 6.30 -15.48 10.68
C GLY A 78 7.25 -15.47 9.48
N ARG A 79 8.55 -15.70 9.71
CA ARG A 79 9.56 -15.82 8.65
C ARG A 79 9.32 -17.03 7.75
N ALA A 80 8.97 -18.18 8.32
CA ALA A 80 8.64 -19.37 7.54
C ALA A 80 7.38 -19.16 6.68
N SER A 81 6.37 -18.48 7.22
CA SER A 81 5.17 -18.11 6.46
C SER A 81 5.51 -17.18 5.28
N LEU A 82 6.44 -16.23 5.47
CA LEU A 82 7.01 -15.42 4.39
C LEU A 82 7.72 -16.24 3.33
N ILE A 83 8.60 -17.15 3.73
CA ILE A 83 9.31 -18.01 2.77
C ILE A 83 8.32 -18.82 1.95
N ASN A 84 7.32 -19.43 2.59
CA ASN A 84 6.28 -20.19 1.88
C ASN A 84 5.55 -19.30 0.88
N LEU A 85 5.09 -18.11 1.28
CA LEU A 85 4.41 -17.21 0.36
C LEU A 85 5.29 -16.78 -0.82
N CYS A 86 6.56 -16.45 -0.56
CA CYS A 86 7.44 -15.99 -1.63
C CYS A 86 7.72 -17.09 -2.66
N PHE A 87 7.69 -18.37 -2.27
CA PHE A 87 8.22 -19.45 -3.10
C PHE A 87 7.23 -20.56 -3.47
N GLU A 88 6.05 -20.66 -2.85
CA GLU A 88 5.07 -21.74 -3.15
C GLU A 88 4.57 -21.68 -4.61
N ARG A 89 4.50 -20.49 -5.21
CA ARG A 89 4.10 -20.26 -6.62
C ARG A 89 5.27 -19.88 -7.52
N ALA A 90 6.50 -19.99 -7.02
CA ALA A 90 7.69 -19.60 -7.75
C ALA A 90 8.20 -20.75 -8.62
N ASN A 91 8.73 -20.42 -9.80
CA ASN A 91 9.38 -21.40 -10.64
C ASN A 91 10.81 -21.67 -10.13
N PRO A 92 11.30 -22.92 -10.18
CA PRO A 92 12.67 -23.27 -9.84
C PRO A 92 13.67 -22.87 -10.93
N ASP A 93 13.60 -21.62 -11.39
CA ASP A 93 14.44 -21.02 -12.42
C ASP A 93 14.67 -19.52 -12.17
N ALA A 94 15.34 -18.85 -13.10
CA ALA A 94 15.72 -17.45 -13.01
C ALA A 94 14.54 -16.44 -13.10
N THR A 95 13.33 -16.88 -13.50
CA THR A 95 12.14 -16.01 -13.47
C THR A 95 11.72 -15.62 -12.04
N SER A 96 12.22 -16.36 -11.04
CA SER A 96 12.01 -16.08 -9.62
C SER A 96 13.07 -15.14 -9.01
N ALA A 97 13.95 -14.54 -9.82
CA ALA A 97 15.06 -13.73 -9.32
C ALA A 97 14.62 -12.55 -8.43
N LEU A 98 13.51 -11.87 -8.74
CA LEU A 98 13.02 -10.77 -7.90
C LEU A 98 12.50 -11.25 -6.54
N ARG A 99 11.83 -12.42 -6.49
CA ARG A 99 11.42 -13.07 -5.23
C ARG A 99 12.64 -13.47 -4.40
N TRP A 100 13.65 -14.06 -5.05
CA TRP A 100 14.91 -14.40 -4.37
C TRP A 100 15.63 -13.16 -3.85
N ALA A 101 15.70 -12.08 -4.63
CA ALA A 101 16.31 -10.82 -4.19
C ALA A 101 15.63 -10.25 -2.93
N ALA A 102 14.30 -10.30 -2.86
CA ALA A 102 13.51 -9.80 -1.74
C ALA A 102 13.50 -10.74 -0.52
N CYS A 103 13.26 -12.06 -0.70
CA CYS A 103 13.05 -13.02 0.40
C CYS A 103 14.20 -14.00 0.63
N GLY A 104 15.19 -14.10 -0.26
CA GLY A 104 16.26 -15.11 -0.17
C GLY A 104 17.12 -14.98 1.09
N HIS A 105 17.23 -13.76 1.66
CA HIS A 105 17.89 -13.57 2.95
C HIS A 105 17.18 -14.29 4.10
N ASP A 106 15.85 -14.35 4.08
CA ASP A 106 15.06 -15.04 5.10
C ASP A 106 15.29 -16.54 5.09
N VAL A 107 15.52 -17.13 3.92
CA VAL A 107 15.84 -18.55 3.74
C VAL A 107 17.13 -18.93 4.48
N GLY A 108 18.11 -18.03 4.49
CA GLY A 108 19.37 -18.22 5.22
C GLY A 108 19.29 -17.93 6.72
N LEU A 109 18.26 -17.22 7.17
CA LEU A 109 18.06 -16.85 8.58
C LEU A 109 17.10 -17.77 9.33
N LEU A 110 16.22 -18.49 8.63
CA LEU A 110 15.20 -19.33 9.27
C LEU A 110 15.84 -20.40 10.16
N ASP A 111 15.49 -20.35 11.44
CA ASP A 111 15.80 -21.41 12.41
C ASP A 111 14.57 -22.32 12.60
N ALA A 112 14.54 -23.44 11.88
CA ALA A 112 13.44 -24.41 11.94
C ALA A 112 13.28 -25.03 13.34
N LYS A 113 14.37 -25.17 14.11
CA LYS A 113 14.29 -25.70 15.48
C LYS A 113 13.60 -24.69 16.40
N LYS A 114 13.94 -23.42 16.26
CA LYS A 114 13.26 -22.35 17.00
C LYS A 114 11.80 -22.17 16.55
N ALA A 115 11.48 -22.35 15.26
CA ALA A 115 10.08 -22.41 14.81
C ALA A 115 9.30 -23.54 15.50
N GLU A 116 9.88 -24.73 15.64
CA GLU A 116 9.26 -25.82 16.40
C GLU A 116 9.06 -25.46 17.88
N GLN A 117 10.05 -24.81 18.50
CA GLN A 117 9.95 -24.32 19.88
C GLN A 117 8.83 -23.27 20.04
N GLU A 118 8.65 -22.39 19.07
CA GLU A 118 7.54 -21.42 19.05
C GLU A 118 6.18 -22.11 18.98
N LEU A 119 6.04 -23.21 18.21
CA LEU A 119 4.83 -24.04 18.19
C LEU A 119 4.58 -24.73 19.54
N VAL A 120 5.62 -25.30 20.15
CA VAL A 120 5.52 -25.92 21.49
C VAL A 120 5.11 -24.88 22.53
N ALA A 121 5.74 -23.70 22.53
CA ALA A 121 5.42 -22.61 23.44
C ALA A 121 4.00 -22.06 23.24
N GLY A 122 3.50 -22.11 22.00
CA GLY A 122 2.11 -21.77 21.67
C GLY A 122 1.08 -22.82 22.07
N GLY A 123 1.49 -23.96 22.65
CA GLY A 123 0.58 -25.02 23.06
C GLY A 123 0.01 -25.84 21.91
N ILE A 124 0.64 -25.82 20.73
CA ILE A 124 0.16 -26.52 19.54
C ILE A 124 0.31 -28.04 19.73
N SER A 125 -0.74 -28.78 19.36
CA SER A 125 -0.76 -30.25 19.47
C SER A 125 0.39 -30.88 18.69
N ALA A 126 0.78 -32.10 19.05
CA ALA A 126 1.87 -32.79 18.37
C ALA A 126 1.56 -33.04 16.88
N GLU A 127 0.29 -33.30 16.55
CA GLU A 127 -0.18 -33.54 15.18
C GLU A 127 -0.12 -32.26 14.34
N SER A 128 -0.75 -31.18 14.78
CA SER A 128 -0.70 -29.87 14.08
C SER A 128 0.73 -29.35 13.98
N ARG A 129 1.55 -29.52 15.03
CA ARG A 129 2.96 -29.16 15.00
C ARG A 129 3.72 -29.95 13.93
N ALA A 130 3.48 -31.25 13.80
CA ALA A 130 4.13 -32.07 12.77
C ALA A 130 3.72 -31.64 11.35
N ALA A 131 2.45 -31.29 11.13
CA ALA A 131 1.96 -30.77 9.86
C ALA A 131 2.63 -29.44 9.49
N VAL A 132 2.65 -28.47 10.42
CA VAL A 132 3.31 -27.17 10.21
C VAL A 132 4.80 -27.35 9.95
N MET A 133 5.51 -28.16 10.74
CA MET A 133 6.94 -28.40 10.54
C MET A 133 7.26 -29.08 9.21
N LYS A 134 6.36 -29.94 8.71
CA LYS A 134 6.45 -30.50 7.37
C LYS A 134 6.35 -29.42 6.30
N GLU A 135 5.35 -28.53 6.39
CA GLU A 135 5.20 -27.41 5.45
C GLU A 135 6.40 -26.47 5.47
N ILE A 136 6.95 -26.17 6.65
CA ILE A 136 8.17 -25.36 6.80
C ILE A 136 9.36 -26.04 6.10
N THR A 137 9.52 -27.35 6.30
CA THR A 137 10.63 -28.12 5.72
C THR A 137 10.53 -28.18 4.21
N ASP A 138 9.34 -28.50 3.68
CA ASP A 138 9.09 -28.59 2.24
C ASP A 138 9.27 -27.23 1.55
N GLY A 139 8.72 -26.17 2.15
CA GLY A 139 8.86 -24.81 1.65
C GLY A 139 10.31 -24.32 1.67
N LEU A 140 11.07 -24.62 2.73
CA LEU A 140 12.49 -24.31 2.81
C LEU A 140 13.31 -25.06 1.75
N ALA A 141 13.00 -26.34 1.49
CA ALA A 141 13.65 -27.12 0.46
C ALA A 141 13.39 -26.55 -0.94
N LEU A 142 12.15 -26.17 -1.24
CA LEU A 142 11.77 -25.52 -2.50
C LEU A 142 12.49 -24.17 -2.66
N ALA A 143 12.48 -23.33 -1.62
CA ALA A 143 13.15 -22.03 -1.64
C ALA A 143 14.66 -22.15 -1.89
N LYS A 144 15.33 -23.14 -1.26
CA LYS A 144 16.75 -23.43 -1.51
C LYS A 144 17.01 -23.88 -2.95
N LYS A 145 16.13 -24.71 -3.52
CA LYS A 145 16.23 -25.13 -4.94
C LYS A 145 16.12 -23.93 -5.88
N ILE A 146 15.16 -23.04 -5.64
CA ILE A 146 14.98 -21.80 -6.42
C ILE A 146 16.21 -20.91 -6.28
N GLY A 147 16.67 -20.67 -5.05
CA GLY A 147 17.86 -19.85 -4.79
C GLY A 147 19.10 -20.36 -5.52
N ALA A 148 19.35 -21.67 -5.47
CA ALA A 148 20.46 -22.28 -6.20
C ALA A 148 20.37 -22.08 -7.72
N ALA A 149 19.17 -22.21 -8.31
CA ALA A 149 18.97 -21.97 -9.74
C ALA A 149 19.20 -20.50 -10.11
N VAL A 150 18.63 -19.57 -9.33
CA VAL A 150 18.79 -18.12 -9.54
C VAL A 150 20.26 -17.69 -9.39
N GLU A 151 20.97 -18.18 -8.36
CA GLU A 151 22.37 -17.84 -8.12
C GLU A 151 23.32 -18.46 -9.15
N ALA A 152 22.99 -19.63 -9.69
CA ALA A 152 23.70 -20.21 -10.82
C ALA A 152 23.55 -19.33 -12.06
N GLU A 153 22.32 -18.91 -12.39
CA GLU A 153 22.05 -18.06 -13.55
C GLU A 153 22.69 -16.68 -13.41
N ALA A 154 22.73 -16.11 -12.20
CA ALA A 154 23.37 -14.83 -11.92
C ALA A 154 24.86 -14.78 -12.29
N LYS A 155 25.54 -15.93 -12.40
CA LYS A 155 26.95 -16.01 -12.83
C LYS A 155 27.10 -15.84 -14.35
N ALA A 156 26.05 -16.15 -15.11
CA ALA A 156 26.04 -16.10 -16.58
C ALA A 156 25.24 -14.90 -17.12
N ASP A 157 24.19 -14.47 -16.42
CA ASP A 157 23.28 -13.41 -16.83
C ASP A 157 23.48 -12.12 -15.98
N PRO A 158 23.98 -11.02 -16.56
CA PRO A 158 24.21 -9.77 -15.82
C PRO A 158 22.92 -9.08 -15.38
N GLY A 159 21.79 -9.35 -16.04
CA GLY A 159 20.47 -8.86 -15.67
C GLY A 159 19.98 -9.52 -14.39
N ILE A 160 20.13 -10.85 -14.27
CA ILE A 160 19.84 -11.57 -13.01
C ILE A 160 20.76 -11.08 -11.90
N ALA A 161 22.07 -10.93 -12.15
CA ALA A 161 23.01 -10.40 -11.17
C ALA A 161 22.60 -9.00 -10.67
N ALA A 162 22.13 -8.13 -11.56
CA ALA A 162 21.64 -6.81 -11.20
C ALA A 162 20.38 -6.86 -10.32
N VAL A 163 19.45 -7.80 -10.57
CA VAL A 163 18.26 -8.01 -9.72
C VAL A 163 18.68 -8.49 -8.32
N LEU A 164 19.64 -9.39 -8.19
CA LEU A 164 20.13 -9.83 -6.88
C LEU A 164 20.84 -8.69 -6.12
N LYS A 165 21.65 -7.91 -6.84
CA LYS A 165 22.32 -6.74 -6.28
C LYS A 165 21.30 -5.73 -5.74
N LEU A 166 20.16 -5.56 -6.42
CA LEU A 166 19.08 -4.69 -5.97
C LEU A 166 18.62 -5.01 -4.54
N GLY A 167 18.42 -6.30 -4.23
CA GLY A 167 18.00 -6.74 -2.90
C GLY A 167 19.07 -6.52 -1.83
N THR A 168 20.34 -6.75 -2.16
CA THR A 168 21.46 -6.48 -1.26
C THR A 168 21.63 -4.98 -0.99
N ASP A 169 21.55 -4.14 -2.02
CA ASP A 169 21.62 -2.69 -1.89
C ASP A 169 20.44 -2.14 -1.08
N ALA A 170 19.22 -2.66 -1.30
CA ALA A 170 18.04 -2.28 -0.52
C ALA A 170 18.18 -2.64 0.96
N ARG A 171 18.69 -3.83 1.29
CA ARG A 171 19.01 -4.21 2.68
C ARG A 171 20.01 -3.25 3.33
N ALA A 172 21.10 -2.94 2.63
CA ALA A 172 22.12 -2.03 3.14
C ALA A 172 21.58 -0.60 3.33
N GLU A 173 20.81 -0.09 2.38
CA GLU A 173 20.18 1.23 2.47
C GLU A 173 19.16 1.32 3.62
N TRP A 174 18.30 0.31 3.74
CA TRP A 174 17.33 0.24 4.84
C TRP A 174 18.02 0.14 6.20
N ALA A 175 19.07 -0.68 6.33
CA ALA A 175 19.86 -0.76 7.56
C ALA A 175 20.53 0.58 7.91
N ALA A 176 21.09 1.28 6.92
CA ALA A 176 21.68 2.60 7.11
C ALA A 176 20.64 3.65 7.54
N TYR A 177 19.43 3.60 6.96
CA TYR A 177 18.31 4.44 7.38
C TYR A 177 17.91 4.14 8.82
N LEU A 178 17.64 2.87 9.14
CA LEU A 178 17.23 2.46 10.49
C LEU A 178 18.28 2.79 11.53
N GLY A 179 19.57 2.64 11.24
CA GLY A 179 20.66 2.97 12.16
C GLY A 179 20.63 4.43 12.66
N LYS A 180 20.01 5.34 11.91
CA LYS A 180 19.87 6.76 12.27
C LYS A 180 18.44 7.17 12.64
N ASN A 181 17.44 6.37 12.28
CA ASN A 181 16.02 6.74 12.32
C ASN A 181 15.14 5.72 13.07
N ARG A 182 15.70 4.94 14.01
CA ARG A 182 14.94 3.92 14.77
C ARG A 182 13.67 4.48 15.42
N GLU A 183 13.77 5.63 16.08
CA GLU A 183 12.61 6.25 16.75
C GLU A 183 11.53 6.71 15.77
N ALA A 184 11.94 7.28 14.62
CA ALA A 184 11.01 7.68 13.58
C ALA A 184 10.27 6.46 13.00
N PHE A 185 10.99 5.34 12.78
CA PHE A 185 10.38 4.11 12.30
C PHE A 185 9.48 3.44 13.36
N ALA A 186 9.89 3.41 14.64
CA ALA A 186 9.04 2.90 15.71
C ALA A 186 7.72 3.68 15.82
N ARG A 187 7.80 5.02 15.68
CA ARG A 187 6.61 5.89 15.63
C ARG A 187 5.74 5.60 14.42
N TYR A 188 6.34 5.41 13.24
CA TYR A 188 5.63 5.00 12.04
C TYR A 188 4.79 3.74 12.27
N VAL A 189 5.39 2.70 12.86
CA VAL A 189 4.68 1.44 13.15
C VAL A 189 3.56 1.66 14.18
N ALA A 190 3.84 2.41 15.26
CA ALA A 190 2.83 2.71 16.28
C ALA A 190 1.62 3.50 15.73
N LEU A 191 1.86 4.47 14.85
CA LEU A 191 0.78 5.24 14.23
C LEU A 191 -0.04 4.40 13.26
N LYS A 192 0.58 3.48 12.53
CA LYS A 192 -0.16 2.51 11.71
C LYS A 192 -1.00 1.55 12.54
N ASP A 193 -0.47 1.08 13.67
CA ASP A 193 -1.22 0.27 14.64
C ASP A 193 -2.42 1.07 15.19
N ALA A 194 -2.25 2.35 15.52
CA ALA A 194 -3.32 3.23 15.96
C ALA A 194 -4.39 3.46 14.89
N VAL A 195 -4.00 3.65 13.62
CA VAL A 195 -4.99 3.70 12.51
C VAL A 195 -5.73 2.37 12.38
N ARG A 196 -5.03 1.24 12.55
CA ARG A 196 -5.65 -0.10 12.51
C ARG A 196 -6.65 -0.30 13.64
N SER A 197 -6.50 0.34 14.80
CA SER A 197 -7.48 0.21 15.87
C SER A 197 -8.85 0.80 15.50
N GLY A 198 -8.89 1.69 14.49
CA GLY A 198 -10.09 2.38 14.02
C GLY A 198 -10.59 3.45 14.99
N LYS A 199 -9.86 3.72 16.08
CA LYS A 199 -10.24 4.67 17.11
C LYS A 199 -9.39 5.93 17.01
N ARG A 200 -10.03 7.08 16.73
CA ARG A 200 -9.31 8.37 16.66
C ARG A 200 -8.65 8.79 17.98
N ASN A 201 -9.15 8.29 19.10
CA ASN A 201 -8.57 8.53 20.43
C ASN A 201 -7.64 7.41 20.90
N ASP A 202 -7.12 6.58 19.99
CA ASP A 202 -6.11 5.57 20.33
C ASP A 202 -4.89 6.22 21.00
N PRO A 203 -4.37 5.67 22.11
CA PRO A 203 -3.19 6.20 22.78
C PRO A 203 -1.96 6.35 21.86
N GLY A 204 -1.85 5.55 20.79
CA GLY A 204 -0.78 5.67 19.80
C GLY A 204 -0.78 6.99 19.03
N PHE A 205 -1.87 7.76 19.08
CA PHE A 205 -1.96 9.11 18.51
C PHE A 205 -1.55 10.24 19.45
N ALA A 206 -1.28 9.96 20.73
CA ALA A 206 -0.91 10.99 21.69
C ALA A 206 0.35 11.76 21.24
N GLY A 207 0.25 13.09 21.11
CA GLY A 207 1.35 13.95 20.66
C GLY A 207 1.84 13.69 19.23
N CYS A 208 1.01 13.09 18.37
CA CYS A 208 1.46 12.69 17.03
C CYS A 208 1.77 13.87 16.11
N ASP A 209 1.05 15.00 16.21
CA ASP A 209 1.22 16.15 15.29
C ASP A 209 2.55 16.83 15.59
N GLU A 210 2.85 17.08 16.87
CA GLU A 210 4.12 17.66 17.34
C GLU A 210 5.32 16.85 16.86
N ALA A 211 5.18 15.54 16.82
CA ALA A 211 6.28 14.66 16.46
C ALA A 211 6.42 14.36 14.96
N THR A 212 5.32 14.39 14.20
CA THR A 212 5.35 14.02 12.78
C THR A 212 5.39 15.24 11.86
N ARG A 213 4.74 16.34 12.23
CA ARG A 213 4.65 17.56 11.42
C ARG A 213 6.04 18.16 11.11
N PRO A 214 7.00 18.27 12.05
CA PRO A 214 8.31 18.86 11.73
C PRO A 214 9.10 18.03 10.71
N ALA A 215 9.10 16.70 10.84
CA ALA A 215 9.78 15.81 9.91
C ALA A 215 9.15 15.88 8.51
N PHE A 216 7.82 15.85 8.44
CA PHE A 216 7.10 15.99 7.17
C PHE A 216 7.31 17.37 6.53
N ALA A 217 7.27 18.46 7.32
CA ALA A 217 7.54 19.81 6.83
C ALA A 217 8.95 19.94 6.25
N ARG A 218 9.96 19.39 6.94
CA ARG A 218 11.34 19.33 6.44
C ARG A 218 11.40 18.61 5.09
N TYR A 219 10.73 17.48 4.98
CA TYR A 219 10.70 16.69 3.75
C TYR A 219 9.99 17.43 2.59
N VAL A 220 8.81 18.01 2.84
CA VAL A 220 8.07 18.79 1.83
C VAL A 220 8.92 19.95 1.30
N LYS A 221 9.60 20.69 2.18
CA LYS A 221 10.49 21.79 1.80
C LYS A 221 11.65 21.31 0.92
N ALA A 222 12.22 20.14 1.22
CA ALA A 222 13.32 19.56 0.45
C ALA A 222 12.88 19.00 -0.92
N SER A 223 11.64 18.52 -1.04
CA SER A 223 11.20 17.67 -2.17
C SER A 223 10.92 18.41 -3.48
N ARG A 224 10.77 19.75 -3.48
CA ARG A 224 10.43 20.54 -4.69
C ARG A 224 9.26 19.94 -5.48
N VAL A 225 8.10 19.88 -4.84
CA VAL A 225 6.88 19.27 -5.40
C VAL A 225 6.49 19.89 -6.75
N PRO A 226 6.30 19.09 -7.83
CA PRO A 226 5.86 19.60 -9.12
C PRO A 226 4.37 19.97 -9.07
N LEU A 227 3.97 20.97 -9.88
CA LEU A 227 2.56 21.36 -10.00
C LEU A 227 1.73 20.39 -10.84
N ASP A 228 2.38 19.68 -11.75
CA ASP A 228 1.75 18.74 -12.67
C ASP A 228 2.15 17.32 -12.26
N LEU A 229 1.30 16.71 -11.43
CA LEU A 229 1.42 15.31 -11.02
C LEU A 229 0.45 14.49 -11.87
N PRO A 230 0.91 13.37 -12.47
CA PRO A 230 0.03 12.51 -13.24
C PRO A 230 -1.04 11.87 -12.35
N GLY A 231 -2.20 11.58 -12.94
CA GLY A 231 -3.27 10.84 -12.27
C GLY A 231 -4.08 11.66 -11.26
N HIS A 232 -4.64 10.98 -10.27
CA HIS A 232 -5.46 11.62 -9.23
C HIS A 232 -4.57 12.45 -8.30
N PRO A 233 -4.87 13.75 -8.03
CA PRO A 233 -3.96 14.64 -7.31
C PRO A 233 -3.50 14.14 -5.94
N MET A 234 -4.40 13.50 -5.18
CA MET A 234 -4.05 12.96 -3.86
C MET A 234 -3.10 11.76 -3.99
N VAL A 235 -3.36 10.84 -4.92
CA VAL A 235 -2.55 9.63 -5.14
C VAL A 235 -1.20 10.00 -5.73
N GLY A 236 -1.17 10.83 -6.78
CA GLY A 236 0.07 11.32 -7.37
C GLY A 236 0.94 12.10 -6.37
N MET A 237 0.32 12.82 -5.42
CA MET A 237 1.06 13.48 -4.33
C MET A 237 1.65 12.46 -3.34
N GLY A 238 0.86 11.48 -2.89
CA GLY A 238 1.33 10.42 -2.01
C GLY A 238 2.46 9.61 -2.63
N GLU A 239 2.34 9.26 -3.91
CA GLU A 239 3.39 8.62 -4.70
C GLU A 239 4.67 9.45 -4.76
N PHE A 240 4.56 10.74 -5.08
CA PHE A 240 5.70 11.63 -5.16
C PHE A 240 6.43 11.76 -3.81
N LEU A 241 5.66 11.98 -2.74
CA LEU A 241 6.21 12.12 -1.41
C LEU A 241 6.81 10.80 -0.89
N GLY A 242 6.26 9.66 -1.29
CA GLY A 242 6.71 8.32 -0.91
C GLY A 242 7.90 7.76 -1.70
N ARG A 243 8.54 8.52 -2.62
CA ARG A 243 9.62 8.00 -3.49
C ARG A 243 10.94 7.68 -2.77
N SER A 244 11.15 8.18 -1.56
CA SER A 244 12.34 7.89 -0.74
C SER A 244 11.93 7.21 0.56
N ILE A 245 12.88 6.56 1.25
CA ILE A 245 12.62 5.94 2.55
C ILE A 245 12.14 6.98 3.57
N GLU A 246 12.89 8.08 3.73
CA GLU A 246 12.54 9.18 4.64
C GLU A 246 11.18 9.79 4.26
N GLY A 247 10.96 10.01 2.96
CA GLY A 247 9.70 10.53 2.46
C GLY A 247 8.51 9.65 2.76
N TYR A 248 8.63 8.35 2.51
CA TYR A 248 7.57 7.39 2.79
C TYR A 248 7.25 7.32 4.29
N VAL A 249 8.28 7.18 5.15
CA VAL A 249 8.10 7.10 6.60
C VAL A 249 7.50 8.40 7.16
N ALA A 250 8.01 9.57 6.76
CA ALA A 250 7.50 10.86 7.21
C ALA A 250 6.06 11.13 6.74
N SER A 251 5.76 10.83 5.48
CA SER A 251 4.45 11.10 4.87
C SER A 251 3.36 10.19 5.44
N VAL A 252 3.63 8.88 5.57
CA VAL A 252 2.67 7.95 6.20
C VAL A 252 2.46 8.31 7.68
N SER A 253 3.51 8.64 8.43
CA SER A 253 3.37 9.01 9.85
C SER A 253 2.52 10.27 10.01
N TYR A 254 2.79 11.31 9.21
CA TYR A 254 2.00 12.54 9.24
C TYR A 254 0.54 12.29 8.85
N ALA A 255 0.32 11.55 7.77
CA ALA A 255 -1.02 11.23 7.31
C ALA A 255 -1.79 10.35 8.31
N ALA A 256 -1.13 9.39 8.96
CA ALA A 256 -1.72 8.58 10.02
C ALA A 256 -2.13 9.44 11.21
N CYS A 257 -1.31 10.41 11.60
CA CYS A 257 -1.69 11.38 12.63
C CYS A 257 -2.88 12.25 12.18
N ALA A 258 -2.97 12.64 10.91
CA ALA A 258 -4.09 13.41 10.40
C ALA A 258 -5.43 12.65 10.55
N VAL A 259 -5.44 11.31 10.46
CA VAL A 259 -6.62 10.45 10.68
C VAL A 259 -7.20 10.61 12.10
N SER A 260 -6.34 10.74 13.11
CA SER A 260 -6.80 10.88 14.51
C SER A 260 -7.47 12.23 14.77
N VAL A 261 -7.05 13.24 14.02
CA VAL A 261 -7.52 14.61 14.16
C VAL A 261 -8.82 14.84 13.40
N ASP A 262 -8.88 14.40 12.13
CA ASP A 262 -9.95 14.74 11.21
C ASP A 262 -10.24 13.60 10.24
N GLN A 263 -11.52 13.40 9.89
CA GLN A 263 -11.91 12.39 8.92
C GLN A 263 -11.28 12.61 7.55
N ALA A 264 -11.11 13.86 7.14
CA ALA A 264 -10.45 14.22 5.89
C ALA A 264 -9.00 13.69 5.84
N GLY A 265 -8.36 13.48 6.99
CA GLY A 265 -7.03 12.89 7.13
C GLY A 265 -6.92 11.43 6.66
N GLU A 266 -8.04 10.71 6.50
CA GLU A 266 -8.05 9.38 5.89
C GLU A 266 -7.58 9.41 4.43
N SER A 267 -7.85 10.50 3.71
CA SER A 267 -7.51 10.65 2.30
C SER A 267 -6.01 10.66 2.00
N PRO A 268 -5.20 11.53 2.65
CA PRO A 268 -3.75 11.46 2.48
C PRO A 268 -3.17 10.14 3.02
N PHE A 269 -3.78 9.53 4.05
CA PHE A 269 -3.30 8.25 4.58
C PHE A 269 -3.50 7.12 3.57
N VAL A 270 -4.71 6.95 3.03
CA VAL A 270 -4.98 5.99 1.95
C VAL A 270 -4.02 6.22 0.79
N ALA A 271 -3.88 7.47 0.34
CA ALA A 271 -3.05 7.80 -0.81
C ALA A 271 -1.55 7.59 -0.62
N VAL A 272 -1.07 7.35 0.61
CA VAL A 272 0.35 7.11 0.88
C VAL A 272 0.64 5.75 1.52
N ALA A 273 -0.34 5.13 2.18
CA ALA A 273 -0.19 3.87 2.89
C ALA A 273 -0.82 2.70 2.13
N ASN A 274 -1.84 2.94 1.29
CA ASN A 274 -2.40 1.91 0.43
C ASN A 274 -1.61 1.83 -0.88
N VAL A 275 -1.51 0.62 -1.42
CA VAL A 275 -0.89 0.36 -2.70
C VAL A 275 -1.91 -0.34 -3.58
N GLU A 276 -2.80 0.50 -4.10
CA GLU A 276 -3.81 0.13 -5.06
C GLU A 276 -3.36 0.64 -6.43
N ASN A 277 -2.76 -0.25 -7.22
CA ASN A 277 -2.26 -0.03 -8.59
C ASN A 277 -0.82 0.51 -8.71
N ASP A 278 -0.37 0.60 -9.97
CA ASP A 278 1.04 0.58 -10.42
C ASP A 278 1.96 1.70 -9.93
N GLY A 279 1.44 2.73 -9.26
CA GLY A 279 2.21 3.95 -9.00
C GLY A 279 2.88 4.03 -7.64
N GLN A 280 2.21 3.63 -6.55
CA GLN A 280 2.82 3.68 -5.21
C GLN A 280 3.37 2.31 -4.79
N ARG A 281 4.58 2.28 -4.22
CA ARG A 281 5.15 1.07 -3.61
C ARG A 281 5.65 1.37 -2.20
N PRO A 282 5.41 0.48 -1.21
CA PRO A 282 5.87 0.71 0.14
C PRO A 282 7.39 0.72 0.17
N ARG A 283 7.99 1.61 0.96
CA ARG A 283 9.46 1.71 1.11
C ARG A 283 9.94 1.55 2.54
N ALA A 284 9.07 1.10 3.45
CA ALA A 284 9.49 0.79 4.81
C ALA A 284 9.88 -0.69 4.88
N GLY A 285 11.15 -0.96 5.14
CA GLY A 285 11.70 -2.30 5.15
C GLY A 285 12.57 -2.65 3.96
N ALA A 286 13.44 -3.64 4.14
CA ALA A 286 14.35 -4.05 3.08
C ALA A 286 13.64 -4.78 1.93
N ARG A 287 12.60 -5.57 2.23
CA ARG A 287 11.88 -6.38 1.24
C ARG A 287 11.00 -5.47 0.39
N ALA A 288 10.20 -4.64 1.05
CA ALA A 288 9.38 -3.62 0.40
C ALA A 288 10.23 -2.66 -0.45
N LEU A 289 11.38 -2.19 0.06
CA LEU A 289 12.29 -1.33 -0.69
C LEU A 289 12.90 -2.03 -1.92
N THR A 290 13.23 -3.32 -1.82
CA THR A 290 13.71 -4.12 -2.97
C THR A 290 12.68 -4.09 -4.09
N VAL A 291 11.41 -4.37 -3.76
CA VAL A 291 10.32 -4.34 -4.73
C VAL A 291 10.09 -2.93 -5.25
N ALA A 292 10.03 -1.91 -4.40
CA ALA A 292 9.82 -0.53 -4.82
C ALA A 292 10.88 -0.09 -5.85
N LYS A 293 12.16 -0.40 -5.61
CA LYS A 293 13.24 -0.09 -6.55
C LYS A 293 13.17 -0.88 -7.85
N ALA A 294 12.60 -2.09 -7.84
CA ALA A 294 12.36 -2.86 -9.05
C ALA A 294 11.33 -2.18 -9.97
N PHE A 295 10.43 -1.37 -9.42
CA PHE A 295 9.47 -0.59 -10.19
C PHE A 295 9.96 0.82 -10.56
N ASP A 296 11.08 1.27 -10.00
CA ASP A 296 11.65 2.57 -10.38
C ASP A 296 12.06 2.53 -11.86
N GLY A 297 11.58 3.51 -12.66
CA GLY A 297 11.84 3.54 -14.10
C GLY A 297 13.32 3.62 -14.50
N ALA A 298 14.20 3.95 -13.55
CA ALA A 298 15.64 3.94 -13.73
C ALA A 298 16.25 2.53 -13.66
N PHE A 299 15.56 1.55 -13.05
CA PHE A 299 16.04 0.17 -12.95
C PHE A 299 15.60 -0.65 -14.17
N ALA A 300 16.50 -0.76 -15.13
CA ALA A 300 16.30 -1.50 -16.38
C ALA A 300 17.42 -2.53 -16.59
N PRO A 301 17.37 -3.69 -15.90
CA PRO A 301 18.38 -4.73 -16.04
C PRO A 301 18.42 -5.25 -17.48
N ARG A 302 19.62 -5.59 -17.96
CA ARG A 302 19.84 -6.18 -19.29
C ARG A 302 20.14 -7.66 -19.15
N PHE A 303 19.20 -8.50 -19.55
CA PHE A 303 19.38 -9.95 -19.52
C PHE A 303 20.18 -10.44 -20.72
N ALA A 304 21.01 -11.44 -20.50
CA ALA A 304 21.66 -12.21 -21.55
C ALA A 304 20.66 -13.18 -22.19
N ASP A 305 19.81 -13.82 -21.38
CA ASP A 305 18.69 -14.61 -21.89
C ASP A 305 17.55 -13.69 -22.36
N ARG A 306 17.17 -13.84 -23.63
CA ARG A 306 16.10 -13.05 -24.27
C ARG A 306 14.70 -13.46 -23.82
N ASN A 307 14.56 -14.65 -23.22
CA ASN A 307 13.28 -15.13 -22.68
C ASN A 307 13.00 -14.54 -21.30
N LEU A 308 14.00 -13.99 -20.62
CA LEU A 308 13.81 -13.35 -19.32
C LEU A 308 13.21 -11.96 -19.49
N ARG A 309 12.04 -11.79 -18.87
CA ARG A 309 11.24 -10.57 -18.92
C ARG A 309 11.03 -9.99 -17.54
N PHE A 310 11.65 -8.84 -17.29
CA PHE A 310 11.57 -8.20 -15.98
C PHE A 310 10.16 -7.72 -15.63
N ASP A 311 9.34 -7.37 -16.62
CA ASP A 311 7.93 -7.06 -16.41
C ASP A 311 7.13 -8.27 -15.90
N GLU A 312 7.45 -9.48 -16.35
CA GLU A 312 6.84 -10.72 -15.84
C GLU A 312 7.26 -11.00 -14.40
N MET A 313 8.54 -10.79 -14.06
CA MET A 313 9.03 -10.92 -12.67
C MET A 313 8.32 -9.94 -11.72
N ARG A 314 8.03 -8.72 -12.19
CA ARG A 314 7.36 -7.67 -11.41
C ARG A 314 5.86 -7.91 -11.24
N ARG A 315 5.22 -8.64 -12.15
CA ARG A 315 3.75 -8.80 -12.18
C ARG A 315 3.18 -9.31 -10.86
N PHE A 316 3.91 -10.17 -10.16
CA PHE A 316 3.49 -10.76 -8.88
C PHE A 316 3.41 -9.73 -7.72
N PHE A 317 4.00 -8.56 -7.90
CA PHE A 317 4.05 -7.48 -6.91
C PHE A 317 3.21 -6.27 -7.31
N GLN A 318 2.34 -6.39 -8.32
CA GLN A 318 1.55 -5.26 -8.81
C GLN A 318 0.47 -4.80 -7.81
N TYR A 319 -0.05 -5.73 -7.02
CA TYR A 319 -1.03 -5.46 -5.98
C TYR A 319 -0.31 -5.23 -4.65
N GLY A 320 -0.86 -4.35 -3.80
CA GLY A 320 -0.26 -4.07 -2.49
C GLY A 320 -1.25 -3.99 -1.34
N ILE A 321 -1.02 -3.03 -0.44
CA ILE A 321 -1.62 -2.97 0.88
C ILE A 321 -2.95 -2.24 0.82
N GLN A 322 -3.95 -2.74 1.55
CA GLN A 322 -5.25 -2.06 1.71
C GLN A 322 -5.60 -1.98 3.20
N HIS A 323 -5.53 -0.79 3.77
CA HIS A 323 -5.99 -0.56 5.14
C HIS A 323 -7.53 -0.55 5.19
N LYS A 324 -8.15 -1.59 5.77
CA LYS A 324 -9.62 -1.75 5.78
C LYS A 324 -10.38 -0.72 6.63
N ASN A 325 -9.72 -0.10 7.60
CA ASN A 325 -10.36 0.80 8.57
C ASN A 325 -10.33 2.28 8.15
N VAL A 326 -9.99 2.56 6.90
CA VAL A 326 -10.02 3.91 6.32
C VAL A 326 -10.88 3.93 5.06
N LEU A 327 -11.58 5.03 4.81
CA LEU A 327 -12.44 5.17 3.65
C LEU A 327 -11.62 5.26 2.37
N ASP A 328 -11.55 4.15 1.64
CA ASP A 328 -10.98 4.08 0.30
C ASP A 328 -11.91 4.70 -0.77
N ARG A 329 -12.36 5.94 -0.52
CA ARG A 329 -13.14 6.74 -1.49
C ARG A 329 -12.31 7.87 -2.08
N ALA A 330 -11.13 8.13 -1.52
CA ALA A 330 -10.30 9.26 -1.91
C ALA A 330 -9.86 9.19 -3.39
N ALA A 331 -9.64 8.00 -3.94
CA ALA A 331 -9.26 7.82 -5.34
C ALA A 331 -10.42 7.97 -6.35
N ILE A 332 -11.67 7.91 -5.87
CA ILE A 332 -12.88 7.88 -6.72
C ILE A 332 -13.57 9.25 -6.75
N MET A 333 -13.30 10.11 -5.76
CA MET A 333 -13.93 11.42 -5.68
C MET A 333 -13.32 12.44 -6.66
N THR A 334 -14.19 13.23 -7.29
CA THR A 334 -13.73 14.34 -8.13
C THR A 334 -13.11 15.44 -7.25
N PRO A 335 -11.83 15.81 -7.46
CA PRO A 335 -11.19 16.89 -6.71
C PRO A 335 -11.87 18.24 -6.94
N SER A 336 -12.00 19.05 -5.90
CA SER A 336 -12.36 20.47 -6.03
C SER A 336 -11.10 21.28 -6.27
N THR A 337 -10.97 21.88 -7.45
CA THR A 337 -9.75 22.61 -7.85
C THR A 337 -10.10 24.00 -8.38
N GLY A 338 -9.37 25.02 -7.95
CA GLY A 338 -9.56 26.36 -8.50
C GLY A 338 -8.76 27.45 -7.81
N VAL A 339 -8.93 28.69 -8.30
CA VAL A 339 -8.39 29.89 -7.66
C VAL A 339 -9.34 30.31 -6.54
N VAL A 340 -8.82 30.48 -5.34
CA VAL A 340 -9.57 30.91 -4.15
C VAL A 340 -10.01 32.36 -4.33
N ALA A 341 -11.31 32.61 -4.19
CA ALA A 341 -11.89 33.95 -4.06
C ALA A 341 -11.75 34.44 -2.62
N SER A 342 -12.13 33.59 -1.65
CA SER A 342 -12.04 33.88 -0.22
C SER A 342 -12.05 32.59 0.60
N LEU A 343 -11.48 32.63 1.80
CA LEU A 343 -11.63 31.61 2.83
C LEU A 343 -12.53 32.18 3.93
N LYS A 344 -13.63 31.52 4.26
CA LYS A 344 -14.53 31.94 5.35
C LYS A 344 -14.46 30.94 6.48
N LYS A 345 -14.22 31.41 7.70
CA LYS A 345 -14.35 30.55 8.89
C LYS A 345 -15.82 30.13 9.03
N LYS A 346 -16.10 28.83 9.11
CA LYS A 346 -17.44 28.29 9.32
C LYS A 346 -17.70 28.11 10.82
N ASP A 347 -16.73 27.51 11.50
CA ASP A 347 -16.66 27.31 12.94
C ASP A 347 -15.19 27.23 13.38
N ASP A 348 -14.91 26.82 14.63
CA ASP A 348 -13.54 26.74 15.15
C ASP A 348 -12.68 25.66 14.48
N VAL A 349 -13.29 24.64 13.89
CA VAL A 349 -12.60 23.48 13.31
C VAL A 349 -12.65 23.45 11.78
N MET A 350 -13.60 24.14 11.15
CA MET A 350 -13.82 24.15 9.70
C MET A 350 -13.79 25.56 9.08
N SER A 351 -13.26 25.62 7.87
CA SER A 351 -13.28 26.80 7.00
C SER A 351 -13.81 26.44 5.61
N THR A 352 -14.64 27.30 5.03
CA THR A 352 -15.18 27.14 3.67
C THR A 352 -14.30 27.87 2.66
N VAL A 353 -13.75 27.13 1.70
CA VAL A 353 -13.04 27.66 0.54
C VAL A 353 -14.06 28.04 -0.52
N ILE A 354 -14.08 29.31 -0.90
CA ILE A 354 -14.92 29.81 -2.00
C ILE A 354 -14.02 30.04 -3.21
N PHE A 355 -14.37 29.46 -4.36
CA PHE A 355 -13.62 29.60 -5.60
C PHE A 355 -14.09 30.78 -6.42
N LYS A 356 -13.18 31.38 -7.21
CA LYS A 356 -13.54 32.37 -8.21
C LYS A 356 -14.39 31.71 -9.29
N SER A 357 -15.54 32.31 -9.58
CA SER A 357 -16.40 32.01 -10.74
C SER A 357 -15.78 32.56 -12.04
N ALA A 358 -14.49 32.28 -12.28
CA ALA A 358 -13.90 32.57 -13.57
C ALA A 358 -14.25 31.42 -14.53
N PRO A 359 -14.75 31.68 -15.74
CA PRO A 359 -15.04 30.61 -16.67
C PRO A 359 -13.77 29.80 -17.00
N ILE A 360 -13.88 28.48 -16.99
CA ILE A 360 -12.80 27.56 -17.36
C ILE A 360 -12.83 27.28 -18.85
N GLU A 361 -11.67 27.12 -19.47
CA GLU A 361 -11.60 26.57 -20.82
C GLU A 361 -11.91 25.07 -20.79
N ALA A 362 -12.93 24.68 -21.53
CA ALA A 362 -13.33 23.29 -21.65
C ALA A 362 -13.63 22.96 -23.11
N CYS A 363 -13.71 21.66 -23.39
CA CYS A 363 -14.24 21.22 -24.67
C CYS A 363 -15.77 21.31 -24.67
N LEU A 364 -16.31 22.27 -25.44
CA LEU A 364 -17.76 22.46 -25.60
C LEU A 364 -18.37 21.46 -26.58
N ARG A 365 -17.56 20.88 -27.47
CA ARG A 365 -18.01 19.86 -28.42
C ARG A 365 -16.93 18.81 -28.67
N TRP A 366 -17.22 17.59 -28.28
CA TRP A 366 -16.43 16.42 -28.64
C TRP A 366 -16.91 15.86 -29.98
N VAL A 367 -15.97 15.44 -30.82
CA VAL A 367 -16.25 14.63 -32.00
C VAL A 367 -15.50 13.32 -31.88
N ASP A 368 -16.21 12.25 -32.17
CA ASP A 368 -15.62 10.92 -32.18
C ASP A 368 -14.85 10.77 -33.49
N SER A 369 -13.62 10.28 -33.39
CA SER A 369 -12.81 9.94 -34.54
C SER A 369 -13.23 8.58 -35.11
N LYS A 370 -12.59 8.15 -36.20
CA LYS A 370 -12.76 6.78 -36.72
C LYS A 370 -11.86 5.75 -36.04
N LYS A 371 -11.02 6.15 -35.09
CA LYS A 371 -10.10 5.25 -34.37
C LYS A 371 -10.80 4.64 -33.17
N VAL A 372 -10.69 3.33 -33.02
CA VAL A 372 -11.20 2.62 -31.84
C VAL A 372 -10.32 2.94 -30.64
N ALA A 373 -10.89 3.50 -29.59
CA ALA A 373 -10.22 3.72 -28.30
C ALA A 373 -10.37 2.53 -27.36
N GLN A 374 -11.54 1.88 -27.37
CA GLN A 374 -11.83 0.74 -26.50
C GLN A 374 -12.97 -0.10 -27.11
N ILE A 375 -12.91 -1.42 -26.92
CA ILE A 375 -14.06 -2.32 -27.13
C ILE A 375 -14.49 -2.76 -25.73
N ASN A 376 -15.74 -2.49 -25.37
CA ASN A 376 -16.28 -2.81 -24.05
C ASN A 376 -16.64 -4.31 -23.96
N GLY A 377 -16.84 -4.80 -22.74
CA GLY A 377 -17.17 -6.21 -22.49
C GLY A 377 -18.51 -6.67 -23.09
N ASP A 378 -19.40 -5.74 -23.45
CA ASP A 378 -20.67 -5.99 -24.15
C ASP A 378 -20.54 -5.97 -25.69
N GLY A 379 -19.32 -5.81 -26.21
CA GLY A 379 -19.05 -5.71 -27.65
C GLY A 379 -19.24 -4.32 -28.25
N SER A 380 -19.64 -3.30 -27.47
CA SER A 380 -19.75 -1.93 -27.97
C SER A 380 -18.38 -1.30 -28.21
N ILE A 381 -18.24 -0.57 -29.32
CA ILE A 381 -16.99 0.11 -29.71
C ILE A 381 -17.05 1.57 -29.26
N ARG A 382 -16.10 1.98 -28.43
CA ARG A 382 -15.86 3.38 -28.07
C ARG A 382 -14.75 3.94 -28.95
N TYR A 383 -15.07 4.96 -29.73
CA TYR A 383 -14.09 5.64 -30.58
C TYR A 383 -13.33 6.73 -29.80
N GLU A 384 -12.11 7.02 -30.23
CA GLU A 384 -11.27 8.09 -29.67
C GLU A 384 -11.96 9.44 -29.89
N ARG A 385 -12.12 10.24 -28.83
CA ARG A 385 -12.78 11.54 -28.90
C ARG A 385 -11.75 12.65 -28.99
N SER A 386 -11.97 13.58 -29.91
CA SER A 386 -11.16 14.80 -30.03
C SER A 386 -12.03 16.03 -29.79
N CYS A 387 -11.42 17.09 -29.27
CA CYS A 387 -12.17 18.31 -29.02
C CYS A 387 -12.34 19.15 -30.29
N ALA A 388 -13.55 19.19 -30.86
CA ALA A 388 -13.85 19.97 -32.06
C ALA A 388 -14.11 21.45 -31.78
N LYS A 389 -14.51 21.80 -30.56
CA LYS A 389 -14.72 23.19 -30.16
C LYS A 389 -14.36 23.38 -28.70
N ARG A 390 -13.35 24.20 -28.44
CA ARG A 390 -13.03 24.70 -27.10
C ARG A 390 -13.80 25.99 -26.84
N GLY A 391 -14.08 26.28 -25.58
CA GLY A 391 -14.63 27.55 -25.18
C GLY A 391 -14.72 27.65 -23.67
N LYS A 392 -15.30 28.75 -23.21
CA LYS A 392 -15.38 29.11 -21.80
C LYS A 392 -16.71 28.62 -21.23
N MET A 393 -16.67 27.76 -20.21
CA MET A 393 -17.85 27.36 -19.45
C MET A 393 -17.80 27.92 -18.03
N PRO A 394 -18.94 28.22 -17.39
CA PRO A 394 -18.96 28.66 -16.00
C PRO A 394 -18.20 27.65 -15.13
N ASN A 395 -17.31 28.14 -14.27
CA ASN A 395 -16.70 27.28 -13.28
C ASN A 395 -17.77 26.92 -12.24
N THR A 396 -18.23 25.67 -12.28
CA THR A 396 -19.22 25.12 -11.36
C THR A 396 -18.59 24.57 -10.08
N THR A 397 -17.31 24.86 -9.81
CA THR A 397 -16.65 24.41 -8.57
C THR A 397 -17.39 25.01 -7.38
N THR A 398 -18.08 24.16 -6.63
CA THR A 398 -18.83 24.55 -5.45
C THR A 398 -17.89 24.89 -4.30
N PRO A 399 -18.31 25.74 -3.35
CA PRO A 399 -17.57 25.92 -2.11
C PRO A 399 -17.30 24.56 -1.43
N VAL A 400 -16.13 24.43 -0.82
CA VAL A 400 -15.72 23.19 -0.14
C VAL A 400 -15.24 23.51 1.28
N ASP A 401 -15.71 22.74 2.25
CA ASP A 401 -15.26 22.84 3.63
C ASP A 401 -13.94 22.07 3.80
N VAL A 402 -12.99 22.69 4.50
CA VAL A 402 -11.70 22.10 4.86
C VAL A 402 -11.42 22.33 6.34
N PRO A 403 -10.68 21.43 7.02
CA PRO A 403 -10.30 21.68 8.41
C PRO A 403 -9.40 22.90 8.51
N THR A 404 -9.76 23.84 9.38
CA THR A 404 -9.09 25.14 9.53
C THR A 404 -7.59 24.99 9.78
N ARG A 405 -7.18 23.93 10.51
CA ARG A 405 -5.77 23.67 10.82
C ARG A 405 -4.89 23.32 9.62
N TYR A 406 -5.48 22.94 8.49
CA TYR A 406 -4.77 22.64 7.24
C TYR A 406 -4.94 23.76 6.20
N ALA A 407 -5.63 24.86 6.54
CA ALA A 407 -6.00 25.92 5.62
C ALA A 407 -5.02 27.12 5.60
N HIS A 408 -3.89 27.06 6.31
CA HIS A 408 -2.99 28.19 6.55
C HIS A 408 -2.44 28.86 5.28
N ALA A 409 -2.22 28.10 4.19
CA ALA A 409 -1.76 28.64 2.92
C ALA A 409 -2.91 29.04 1.96
N ILE A 410 -4.16 28.70 2.29
CA ILE A 410 -5.33 28.97 1.47
C ILE A 410 -5.73 30.43 1.64
N ALA A 411 -5.43 31.24 0.64
CA ALA A 411 -5.73 32.67 0.65
C ALA A 411 -6.26 33.12 -0.73
N ALA A 412 -6.98 34.24 -0.75
CA ALA A 412 -7.51 34.81 -1.98
C ALA A 412 -6.41 34.99 -3.05
N GLY A 413 -6.68 34.51 -4.26
CA GLY A 413 -5.74 34.54 -5.39
C GLY A 413 -4.75 33.38 -5.45
N ASN A 414 -4.65 32.55 -4.41
CA ASN A 414 -3.93 31.27 -4.49
C ASN A 414 -4.81 30.23 -5.19
N SER A 415 -4.18 29.25 -5.82
CA SER A 415 -4.85 28.06 -6.32
C SER A 415 -4.74 26.93 -5.31
N VAL A 416 -5.79 26.12 -5.21
CA VAL A 416 -5.83 24.95 -4.32
C VAL A 416 -6.53 23.78 -5.00
N VAL A 417 -6.05 22.58 -4.69
CA VAL A 417 -6.77 21.32 -4.93
C VAL A 417 -7.16 20.71 -3.59
N VAL A 418 -8.44 20.37 -3.44
CA VAL A 418 -9.03 19.75 -2.25
C VAL A 418 -9.65 18.42 -2.65
N VAL A 419 -9.34 17.37 -1.90
CA VAL A 419 -9.90 16.02 -2.07
C VAL A 419 -10.50 15.61 -0.73
N MET A 420 -11.78 15.24 -0.71
CA MET A 420 -12.48 14.83 0.53
C MET A 420 -12.35 15.86 1.67
N GLY A 421 -12.39 17.15 1.36
CA GLY A 421 -12.20 18.22 2.34
C GLY A 421 -10.75 18.41 2.81
N PHE A 422 -9.79 17.61 2.33
CA PHE A 422 -8.38 17.74 2.66
C PHE A 422 -7.63 18.55 1.59
N PRO A 423 -6.91 19.64 1.96
CA PRO A 423 -6.15 20.42 0.99
C PRO A 423 -4.88 19.67 0.56
N VAL A 424 -4.87 19.17 -0.68
CA VAL A 424 -3.76 18.38 -1.23
C VAL A 424 -2.54 19.26 -1.46
N MET A 425 -2.74 20.36 -2.18
CA MET A 425 -1.69 21.29 -2.59
C MET A 425 -2.26 22.69 -2.75
N VAL A 426 -1.49 23.69 -2.30
CA VAL A 426 -1.79 25.11 -2.50
C VAL A 426 -0.61 25.75 -3.23
N TRP A 427 -0.89 26.56 -4.25
CA TRP A 427 0.15 27.20 -5.06
C TRP A 427 -0.23 28.61 -5.52
N LYS A 428 0.78 29.39 -5.90
CA LYS A 428 0.63 30.71 -6.54
C LYS A 428 1.60 30.82 -7.71
N GLY A 429 1.06 31.00 -8.91
CA GLY A 429 1.87 30.93 -10.13
C GLY A 429 2.60 29.58 -10.23
N LYS A 430 3.94 29.60 -10.28
CA LYS A 430 4.78 28.39 -10.30
C LYS A 430 5.25 27.92 -8.91
N SER A 431 4.88 28.61 -7.84
CA SER A 431 5.35 28.29 -6.48
C SER A 431 4.32 27.48 -5.70
N VAL A 432 4.70 26.27 -5.29
CA VAL A 432 3.99 25.52 -4.25
C VAL A 432 4.18 26.22 -2.91
N LEU A 433 3.07 26.49 -2.23
CA LEU A 433 3.01 27.17 -0.94
C LEU A 433 2.80 26.18 0.21
N ALA A 434 1.99 25.15 -0.01
CA ALA A 434 1.76 24.09 0.96
C ALA A 434 1.40 22.76 0.28
N VAL A 435 1.72 21.67 0.97
CA VAL A 435 1.29 20.31 0.63
C VAL A 435 0.68 19.71 1.90
N TRP A 436 -0.51 19.13 1.76
CA TRP A 436 -1.24 18.51 2.88
C TRP A 436 -1.38 19.41 4.12
N GLY A 437 -1.62 20.71 3.91
CA GLY A 437 -1.74 21.65 5.03
C GLY A 437 -0.41 21.93 5.76
N VAL A 438 0.74 21.59 5.16
CA VAL A 438 2.08 21.93 5.69
C VAL A 438 2.80 22.89 4.74
N PRO A 439 3.37 24.01 5.24
CA PRO A 439 4.09 24.97 4.41
C PRO A 439 5.27 24.34 3.65
N ALA A 440 5.33 24.57 2.35
CA ALA A 440 6.44 24.17 1.48
C ALA A 440 7.53 25.26 1.36
N LYS A 441 7.27 26.47 1.87
CA LYS A 441 8.21 27.58 1.99
C LYS A 441 8.08 28.18 3.39
#